data_AF-A0A3P8UXN9-F1
#
_entry.id   AF-A0A3P8UXN9-F1
#
_cell.length_a   1.000
_cell.length_b   1.000
_cell.length_c   1.000
_cell.angle_alpha   90.00
_cell.angle_beta   90.00
_cell.angle_gamma   90.00
#
_symmetry.space_group_name_H-M   'P 1'
#
loop_
_entity.id
_entity.type
_entity.pdbx_description
1 polymer ?
#
loop_
_entity_poly.entity_id
_entity_poly.type
_entity_poly.pdbx_seq_one_letter_code
_entity_poly.pdbx_strand_id
1 'polypeptide(L)'
;MIGVGFSSMDGNIPVAELFDELSSSDGLLVLQVFGPITVILSLVGICAASFNLKPLLLVFSALIFMEFVALLVVASPLVQVQAQLDSTVDEVFLNVTPLHRADVYIQKELNKLQASDSCCGLRSFEDWENQLPDSCFCLLPPSDSGLQTGSNPSSEDSCAMVTSSDHRLNSKVSDKLWVHSKPCGSILKSHLSFPIKLRIGIISAFATFAMAAIILCLTLGLEEYWKTPPVETTVDDFNRVKYQPKPSLA
;
A
#
# COMPACT_ATOMS: atom_id res chain seq x y z
N MET A 1 -1.54 2.00 20.57
CA MET A 1 -0.64 0.84 20.37
C MET A 1 0.10 1.06 19.05
N ILE A 2 1.16 1.87 19.09
CA ILE A 2 2.07 2.07 17.97
C ILE A 2 3.45 1.84 18.55
N GLY A 3 4.02 0.70 18.20
CA GLY A 3 5.29 0.21 18.67
C GLY A 3 5.72 -0.86 17.70
N VAL A 4 6.12 -0.44 16.51
CA VAL A 4 6.78 -1.34 15.56
C VAL A 4 8.27 -1.14 15.77
N GLY A 5 8.79 -1.83 16.78
CA GLY A 5 10.21 -2.05 16.93
C GLY A 5 10.62 -3.14 15.94
N PHE A 6 11.25 -2.75 14.83
CA PHE A 6 12.06 -3.68 14.07
C PHE A 6 13.47 -3.63 14.65
N SER A 7 13.77 -4.63 15.47
CA SER A 7 15.10 -4.94 15.94
C SER A 7 16.03 -5.21 14.75
N SER A 8 17.09 -4.41 14.69
CA SER A 8 18.25 -4.55 13.82
C SER A 8 18.82 -5.97 13.86
N MET A 9 18.94 -6.61 12.70
CA MET A 9 19.86 -7.73 12.50
C MET A 9 20.53 -7.60 11.14
N ASP A 10 21.83 -7.34 11.22
CA ASP A 10 22.93 -7.43 10.24
C ASP A 10 22.65 -7.35 8.72
N GLY A 11 23.24 -6.32 8.11
CA GLY A 11 24.16 -6.53 6.98
C GLY A 11 23.58 -6.58 5.56
N ASN A 12 22.91 -5.53 5.08
CA ASN A 12 23.10 -4.93 3.74
C ASN A 12 22.12 -3.78 3.53
N ILE A 13 22.65 -2.59 3.26
CA ILE A 13 21.92 -1.32 3.17
C ILE A 13 21.71 -1.02 1.67
N PRO A 14 20.54 -1.36 1.12
CA PRO A 14 19.94 -0.48 0.11
C PRO A 14 18.40 -0.35 0.25
N VAL A 15 17.74 -1.24 0.98
CA VAL A 15 16.27 -1.22 1.16
C VAL A 15 15.89 -0.17 2.20
N ALA A 16 16.68 -0.03 3.28
CA ALA A 16 16.49 1.01 4.27
C ALA A 16 16.66 2.41 3.67
N GLU A 17 17.58 2.59 2.71
CA GLU A 17 17.86 3.86 2.04
C GLU A 17 16.79 4.24 1.01
N LEU A 18 16.19 3.26 0.32
CA LEU A 18 15.06 3.50 -0.59
C LEU A 18 13.76 3.82 0.18
N PHE A 19 13.56 3.19 1.35
CA PHE A 19 12.49 3.57 2.27
C PHE A 19 12.78 4.92 2.96
N ASP A 20 14.04 5.26 3.24
CA ASP A 20 14.43 6.58 3.72
C ASP A 20 14.20 7.64 2.64
N GLU A 21 14.59 7.46 1.38
CA GLU A 21 14.28 8.45 0.32
C GLU A 21 12.77 8.65 0.10
N LEU A 22 11.96 7.58 0.21
CA LEU A 22 10.50 7.68 0.13
C LEU A 22 9.85 8.24 1.41
N SER A 23 10.56 8.29 2.54
CA SER A 23 10.04 8.67 3.86
C SER A 23 10.64 9.98 4.41
N SER A 24 11.83 10.38 3.96
CA SER A 24 12.72 11.33 4.65
C SER A 24 12.39 12.80 4.39
N SER A 25 11.66 13.14 3.32
CA SER A 25 11.15 14.51 3.15
C SER A 25 9.64 14.60 3.43
N ASP A 26 8.78 13.88 2.71
CA ASP A 26 7.33 14.06 2.87
C ASP A 26 6.70 13.21 3.98
N GLY A 27 7.17 11.98 4.22
CA GLY A 27 6.60 11.10 5.24
C GLY A 27 6.84 11.61 6.67
N LEU A 28 8.06 12.06 6.94
CA LEU A 28 8.45 12.64 8.23
C LEU A 28 7.77 13.99 8.47
N LEU A 29 7.66 14.85 7.45
CA LEU A 29 6.92 16.12 7.55
C LEU A 29 5.42 15.89 7.77
N VAL A 30 4.83 14.90 7.09
CA VAL A 30 3.43 14.50 7.33
C VAL A 30 3.25 14.02 8.77
N LEU A 31 4.11 13.15 9.30
CA LEU A 31 4.04 12.72 10.71
C LEU A 31 4.23 13.88 11.68
N GLN A 32 5.12 14.82 11.39
CA GLN A 32 5.39 15.98 12.23
C GLN A 32 4.24 17.00 12.24
N VAL A 33 3.43 17.07 11.19
CA VAL A 33 2.30 18.00 11.08
C VAL A 33 0.97 17.32 11.45
N PHE A 34 0.64 16.17 10.85
CA PHE A 34 -0.58 15.42 11.15
C PHE A 34 -0.57 14.80 12.55
N GLY A 35 0.60 14.41 13.06
CA GLY A 35 0.73 13.84 14.40
C GLY A 35 0.20 14.78 15.49
N PRO A 36 0.70 16.02 15.64
CA PRO A 36 0.17 16.97 16.60
C PRO A 36 -1.32 17.30 16.38
N ILE A 37 -1.76 17.42 15.12
CA ILE A 37 -3.17 17.72 14.79
C ILE A 37 -4.08 16.60 15.31
N THR A 38 -3.75 15.34 15.04
CA THR A 38 -4.54 14.18 15.50
C THR A 38 -4.56 14.06 17.03
N VAL A 39 -3.48 14.43 17.72
CA VAL A 39 -3.44 14.50 19.19
C VAL A 39 -4.38 15.59 19.71
N ILE A 40 -4.35 16.78 19.11
CA ILE A 40 -5.25 17.89 19.50
C ILE A 40 -6.70 17.48 19.26
N LEU A 41 -7.03 16.93 18.10
CA LEU A 41 -8.37 16.43 17.79
C LEU A 41 -8.82 15.36 18.79
N SER A 42 -7.93 14.45 19.19
CA SER A 42 -8.23 13.43 20.20
C SER A 42 -8.56 14.05 21.55
N LEU A 43 -7.79 15.05 22.01
CA LEU A 43 -8.07 15.77 23.26
C LEU A 43 -9.40 16.51 23.19
N VAL A 44 -9.68 17.20 22.08
CA VAL A 44 -10.96 17.88 21.86
C VAL A 44 -12.12 16.89 21.91
N GLY A 45 -12.00 15.72 21.26
CA GLY A 45 -13.01 14.67 21.30
C GLY A 45 -13.28 14.15 22.71
N ILE A 46 -12.24 13.87 23.50
CA ILE A 46 -12.36 13.40 24.88
C ILE A 46 -12.99 14.48 25.77
N CYS A 47 -12.56 15.74 25.64
CA CYS A 47 -13.13 16.86 26.38
C CYS A 47 -14.61 17.08 26.02
N ALA A 48 -14.95 17.03 24.73
CA ALA A 48 -16.31 17.19 24.25
C ALA A 48 -17.26 16.14 24.86
N ALA A 49 -16.82 14.88 24.86
CA ALA A 49 -17.57 13.78 25.47
C ALA A 49 -17.67 13.92 27.00
N SER A 50 -16.56 14.24 27.68
CA SER A 50 -16.47 14.27 29.15
C SER A 50 -17.26 15.43 29.77
N PHE A 51 -17.19 16.62 29.16
CA PHE A 51 -17.90 17.81 29.65
C PHE A 51 -19.35 17.89 29.16
N ASN A 52 -19.86 16.88 28.43
CA ASN A 52 -21.20 16.84 27.85
C ASN A 52 -21.55 18.11 27.04
N LEU A 53 -20.54 18.74 26.43
CA LEU A 53 -20.70 19.97 25.66
C LEU A 53 -21.18 19.62 24.25
N LYS A 54 -22.50 19.49 24.07
CA LYS A 54 -23.15 19.17 22.78
C LYS A 54 -22.68 20.03 21.60
N PRO A 55 -22.56 21.37 21.69
CA PRO A 55 -22.02 22.15 20.58
C PRO A 55 -20.58 21.77 20.23
N LEU A 56 -19.76 21.39 21.22
CA LEU A 56 -18.38 20.97 21.00
C LEU A 56 -18.30 19.60 20.31
N LEU A 57 -19.22 18.66 20.60
CA LEU A 57 -19.37 17.40 19.86
C LEU A 57 -19.72 17.63 18.39
N LEU A 58 -20.60 18.59 18.08
CA LEU A 58 -20.95 18.93 16.70
C LEU A 58 -19.76 19.56 15.95
N VAL A 59 -19.01 20.46 16.59
CA VAL A 59 -17.78 21.03 15.99
C VAL A 59 -16.75 19.93 15.74
N PHE A 60 -16.53 19.03 16.70
CA PHE A 60 -15.62 17.90 16.53
C PHE A 60 -16.04 17.01 15.34
N SER A 61 -17.34 16.69 15.23
CA SER A 61 -17.87 15.93 14.09
C SER A 61 -17.61 16.63 12.76
N ALA A 62 -17.76 17.95 12.69
CA ALA A 62 -17.49 18.71 11.47
C ALA A 62 -15.99 18.70 11.10
N LEU A 63 -15.10 18.80 12.10
CA LEU A 63 -13.65 18.73 11.89
C LEU A 63 -13.22 17.36 11.34
N ILE A 64 -13.70 16.26 11.94
CA ILE A 64 -13.39 14.90 11.46
C ILE A 64 -13.95 14.67 10.05
N PHE A 65 -15.13 15.19 9.74
CA PHE A 65 -15.68 15.12 8.39
C PHE A 65 -14.83 15.88 7.37
N MET A 66 -14.37 17.09 7.70
CA MET A 66 -13.48 17.87 6.83
C MET A 66 -12.15 17.16 6.59
N GLU A 67 -11.55 16.58 7.64
CA GLU A 67 -10.32 15.80 7.51
C GLU A 67 -10.53 14.55 6.63
N PHE A 68 -11.64 13.84 6.81
CA PHE A 68 -11.99 12.69 5.99
C PHE A 68 -12.12 13.06 4.50
N VAL A 69 -12.83 14.15 4.19
CA VAL A 69 -12.96 14.64 2.80
C VAL A 69 -11.59 15.04 2.23
N ALA A 70 -10.76 15.75 2.99
CA ALA A 70 -9.42 16.12 2.55
C ALA A 70 -8.55 14.88 2.23
N LEU A 71 -8.60 13.86 3.09
CA LEU A 71 -7.88 12.60 2.88
C LEU A 71 -8.39 11.86 1.64
N LEU A 72 -9.70 11.85 1.38
CA LEU A 72 -10.26 11.25 0.16
C LEU A 72 -9.78 11.98 -1.10
N VAL A 73 -9.71 13.31 -1.10
CA VAL A 73 -9.22 14.09 -2.24
C VAL A 73 -7.75 13.78 -2.52
N VAL A 74 -6.91 13.73 -1.48
CA VAL A 74 -5.48 13.40 -1.62
C VAL A 74 -5.27 11.93 -2.01
N ALA A 75 -6.12 11.01 -1.53
CA ALA A 75 -6.03 9.59 -1.81
C ALA A 75 -6.60 9.17 -3.18
N SER A 76 -7.50 9.97 -3.76
CA SER A 76 -8.16 9.70 -5.05
C SER A 76 -7.22 9.27 -6.19
N PRO A 77 -6.08 9.94 -6.46
CA PRO A 77 -5.18 9.53 -7.54
C PRO A 77 -4.60 8.12 -7.34
N LEU A 78 -4.47 7.64 -6.10
CA LEU A 78 -3.89 6.33 -5.80
C LEU A 78 -4.75 5.17 -6.34
N VAL A 79 -6.07 5.34 -6.35
CA VAL A 79 -7.02 4.33 -6.85
C VAL A 79 -6.92 4.19 -8.38
N GLN A 80 -6.71 5.30 -9.08
CA GLN A 80 -6.55 5.31 -10.53
C GLN A 80 -5.24 4.64 -10.95
N VAL A 81 -4.15 4.91 -10.23
CA VAL A 81 -2.85 4.28 -10.47
C VAL A 81 -2.95 2.77 -10.28
N GLN A 82 -3.61 2.28 -9.23
CA GLN A 82 -3.78 0.84 -9.01
C GLN A 82 -4.52 0.15 -10.16
N ALA A 83 -5.50 0.83 -10.78
CA ALA A 83 -6.30 0.27 -11.87
C ALA A 83 -5.52 0.19 -13.20
N GLN A 84 -4.51 1.04 -13.38
CA GLN A 84 -3.72 1.13 -14.62
C GLN A 84 -2.29 0.58 -14.47
N LEU A 85 -1.90 0.17 -13.26
CA LEU A 85 -0.53 -0.23 -12.94
C LEU A 85 -0.03 -1.34 -13.86
N ASP A 86 -0.82 -2.39 -14.09
CA ASP A 86 -0.39 -3.52 -14.90
C ASP A 86 -0.12 -3.12 -16.36
N SER A 87 -0.98 -2.28 -16.95
CA SER A 87 -0.82 -1.82 -18.33
C SER A 87 0.34 -0.82 -18.49
N THR A 88 0.48 0.11 -17.55
CA THR A 88 1.57 1.11 -17.59
C THR A 88 2.93 0.44 -17.39
N VAL A 89 3.01 -0.54 -16.49
CA VAL A 89 4.26 -1.29 -16.27
C VAL A 89 4.64 -2.11 -17.51
N ASP A 90 3.67 -2.71 -18.20
CA ASP A 90 3.95 -3.44 -19.46
C ASP A 90 4.45 -2.53 -20.59
N GLU A 91 3.91 -1.32 -20.69
CA GLU A 91 4.39 -0.31 -21.66
C GLU A 91 5.83 0.13 -21.35
N VAL A 92 6.15 0.34 -20.07
CA VAL A 92 7.51 0.66 -19.64
C VAL A 92 8.46 -0.50 -19.97
N PHE A 93 8.04 -1.74 -19.73
CA PHE A 93 8.85 -2.92 -20.07
C PHE A 93 9.16 -3.00 -21.57
N LEU A 94 8.19 -2.67 -22.42
CA LEU A 94 8.40 -2.58 -23.87
C LEU A 94 9.36 -1.46 -24.28
N ASN A 95 9.34 -0.32 -23.59
CA ASN A 95 10.20 0.81 -23.91
C ASN A 95 11.67 0.58 -23.50
N VAL A 96 11.91 -0.21 -22.45
CA VAL A 96 13.28 -0.51 -21.98
C VAL A 96 13.87 -1.77 -22.62
N THR A 97 13.09 -2.53 -23.37
CA THR A 97 13.61 -3.60 -24.22
C THR A 97 14.23 -3.06 -25.50
N PRO A 98 15.43 -3.51 -25.91
CA PRO A 98 16.17 -4.64 -25.33
C PRO A 98 17.07 -4.21 -24.15
N LEU A 99 17.11 -5.04 -23.11
CA LEU A 99 17.65 -4.70 -21.79
C LEU A 99 19.15 -4.40 -21.79
N HIS A 100 19.92 -4.95 -22.74
CA HIS A 100 21.35 -4.68 -22.87
C HIS A 100 21.65 -3.23 -23.28
N ARG A 101 20.67 -2.52 -23.86
CA ARG A 101 20.76 -1.10 -24.22
C ARG A 101 20.16 -0.18 -23.17
N ALA A 102 19.46 -0.72 -22.17
CA ALA A 102 18.89 0.06 -21.09
C ALA A 102 19.99 0.71 -20.23
N ASP A 103 19.63 1.73 -19.47
CA ASP A 103 20.55 2.40 -18.55
C ASP A 103 21.22 1.42 -17.59
N VAL A 104 22.50 1.67 -17.28
CA VAL A 104 23.32 0.84 -16.38
C VAL A 104 22.67 0.65 -15.00
N TYR A 105 21.94 1.67 -14.54
CA TYR A 105 21.16 1.59 -13.30
C TYR A 105 20.07 0.51 -13.35
N ILE A 106 19.28 0.47 -14.44
CA ILE A 106 18.22 -0.51 -14.63
C ILE A 106 18.80 -1.92 -14.73
N GLN A 107 19.91 -2.08 -15.48
CA GLN A 107 20.60 -3.37 -15.59
C GLN A 107 21.08 -3.86 -14.22
N LYS A 108 21.66 -2.98 -13.40
CA LYS A 108 22.15 -3.33 -12.07
C LYS A 108 21.02 -3.77 -11.13
N GLU A 109 19.92 -3.04 -11.06
CA GLU A 109 18.80 -3.39 -10.19
C GLU A 109 18.08 -4.66 -10.68
N LEU A 110 17.94 -4.83 -12.00
CA LEU A 110 17.36 -6.04 -12.56
C LEU A 110 18.23 -7.27 -12.31
N ASN A 111 19.57 -7.16 -12.42
CA ASN A 111 20.47 -8.28 -12.13
C ASN A 111 20.41 -8.73 -10.66
N LYS A 112 20.23 -7.79 -9.72
CA LYS A 112 19.99 -8.14 -8.30
C LYS A 112 18.69 -8.91 -8.13
N LEU A 113 17.62 -8.46 -8.79
CA LEU A 113 16.32 -9.12 -8.73
C LEU A 113 16.38 -10.53 -9.32
N GLN A 114 17.00 -10.68 -10.50
CA GLN A 114 17.22 -11.97 -11.17
C GLN A 114 17.98 -12.95 -10.28
N ALA A 115 19.05 -12.48 -9.62
CA ALA A 115 19.84 -13.30 -8.71
C ALA A 115 19.09 -13.65 -7.41
N SER A 116 18.18 -12.80 -6.93
CA SER A 116 17.42 -13.02 -5.69
C SER A 116 16.19 -13.91 -5.90
N ASP A 117 15.50 -13.79 -7.02
CA ASP A 117 14.19 -14.41 -7.27
C ASP A 117 14.20 -15.47 -8.38
N SER A 118 15.38 -15.91 -8.81
CA SER A 118 15.56 -16.98 -9.81
C SER A 118 14.74 -16.75 -11.08
N CYS A 119 14.76 -15.54 -11.61
CA CYS A 119 14.01 -15.12 -12.78
C CYS A 119 14.94 -14.51 -13.85
N CYS A 120 14.51 -14.43 -15.10
CA CYS A 120 15.29 -13.78 -16.17
C CYS A 120 14.42 -12.94 -17.11
N GLY A 121 14.93 -11.74 -17.41
CA GLY A 121 14.24 -10.75 -18.26
C GLY A 121 12.97 -10.17 -17.62
N LEU A 122 12.32 -9.22 -18.28
CA LEU A 122 11.10 -8.59 -17.79
C LEU A 122 9.88 -9.42 -18.19
N ARG A 123 9.77 -9.77 -19.46
CA ARG A 123 8.73 -10.62 -20.04
C ARG A 123 9.24 -12.02 -20.36
N SER A 124 10.51 -12.14 -20.73
CA SER A 124 11.18 -13.40 -21.06
C SER A 124 12.70 -13.19 -21.06
N PHE A 125 13.47 -14.27 -20.97
CA PHE A 125 14.92 -14.23 -21.14
C PHE A 125 15.36 -13.63 -22.49
N GLU A 126 14.50 -13.70 -23.51
CA GLU A 126 14.72 -13.13 -24.85
C GLU A 126 14.86 -11.60 -24.84
N ASP A 127 14.43 -10.93 -23.77
CA ASP A 127 14.56 -9.48 -23.60
C ASP A 127 16.02 -8.99 -23.58
N TRP A 128 16.96 -9.90 -23.31
CA TRP A 128 18.41 -9.66 -23.34
C TRP A 128 19.04 -9.93 -24.71
N GLU A 129 18.25 -10.35 -25.69
CA GLU A 129 18.70 -10.78 -27.01
C GLU A 129 19.91 -11.74 -26.91
N ASN A 130 21.09 -11.29 -27.34
CA ASN A 130 22.32 -12.10 -27.39
C ASN A 130 23.26 -11.87 -26.19
N GLN A 131 22.91 -10.99 -25.26
CA GLN A 131 23.77 -10.55 -24.16
C GLN A 131 23.10 -10.85 -22.81
N LEU A 132 23.04 -12.14 -22.45
CA LEU A 132 22.49 -12.56 -21.17
C LEU A 132 23.50 -12.30 -20.03
N PRO A 133 23.06 -11.69 -18.92
CA PRO A 133 23.89 -11.51 -17.74
C PRO A 133 24.04 -12.82 -16.95
N ASP A 134 25.09 -12.92 -16.13
CA ASP A 134 25.35 -14.11 -15.31
C ASP A 134 24.21 -14.42 -14.31
N SER A 135 23.45 -13.41 -13.89
CA SER A 135 22.29 -13.53 -13.00
C SER A 135 21.12 -14.31 -13.60
N CYS A 136 21.11 -14.52 -14.92
CA CYS A 136 20.07 -15.27 -15.60
C CYS A 136 20.35 -16.78 -15.68
N PHE A 137 21.56 -17.24 -15.38
CA PHE A 137 21.93 -18.64 -15.53
C PHE A 137 21.50 -19.49 -14.35
N CYS A 138 20.92 -20.65 -14.67
CA CYS A 138 20.61 -21.68 -13.70
C CYS A 138 21.73 -22.70 -13.60
N LEU A 139 22.04 -23.13 -12.38
CA LEU A 139 22.77 -24.38 -12.15
C LEU A 139 21.77 -25.53 -12.11
N LEU A 140 21.81 -26.42 -13.10
CA LEU A 140 21.06 -27.67 -13.00
C LEU A 140 21.72 -28.52 -11.90
N PRO A 141 20.97 -29.07 -10.92
CA PRO A 141 21.55 -30.07 -10.04
C PRO A 141 22.09 -31.22 -10.90
N PRO A 142 23.28 -31.76 -10.61
CA PRO A 142 23.85 -32.85 -11.37
C PRO A 142 22.83 -33.98 -11.41
N SER A 143 22.35 -34.31 -12.60
CA SER A 143 21.46 -35.44 -12.83
C SER A 143 22.27 -36.70 -12.62
N ASP A 144 22.47 -37.09 -11.36
CA ASP A 144 23.06 -38.37 -11.07
C ASP A 144 22.02 -39.44 -11.37
N SER A 145 22.39 -40.27 -12.33
CA SER A 145 21.82 -41.57 -12.65
C SER A 145 21.24 -42.28 -11.42
N GLY A 146 19.94 -42.59 -11.43
CA GLY A 146 19.39 -43.67 -10.62
C GLY A 146 18.42 -43.29 -9.49
N LEU A 147 17.14 -43.61 -9.74
CA LEU A 147 16.19 -44.24 -8.83
C LEU A 147 16.06 -43.76 -7.35
N GLN A 148 14.86 -43.23 -7.08
CA GLN A 148 14.01 -43.38 -5.87
C GLN A 148 13.93 -42.28 -4.79
N THR A 149 12.64 -41.95 -4.54
CA THR A 149 11.98 -41.75 -3.24
C THR A 149 12.03 -40.37 -2.58
N GLY A 150 10.89 -39.68 -2.69
CA GLY A 150 10.16 -39.18 -1.53
C GLY A 150 10.81 -38.02 -0.77
N SER A 151 10.65 -36.81 -1.30
CA SER A 151 10.41 -35.59 -0.51
C SER A 151 10.07 -34.46 -1.48
N ASN A 152 9.01 -33.71 -1.19
CA ASN A 152 8.48 -32.65 -2.04
C ASN A 152 9.57 -31.63 -2.40
N PRO A 153 9.87 -31.38 -3.69
CA PRO A 153 10.75 -30.28 -4.08
C PRO A 153 9.90 -29.02 -4.23
N SER A 154 9.82 -28.20 -3.18
CA SER A 154 9.32 -26.84 -3.27
C SER A 154 10.36 -25.90 -3.91
N SER A 155 10.89 -26.29 -5.08
CA SER A 155 11.84 -25.51 -5.89
C SER A 155 11.86 -26.01 -7.34
N GLU A 156 10.69 -26.19 -7.95
CA GLU A 156 10.56 -26.24 -9.42
C GLU A 156 10.66 -24.80 -9.97
N ASP A 157 11.84 -24.19 -9.84
CA ASP A 157 12.21 -23.03 -10.65
C ASP A 157 12.53 -23.56 -12.05
N SER A 158 11.56 -23.43 -12.95
CA SER A 158 11.64 -23.94 -14.31
C SER A 158 12.79 -23.24 -15.07
N CYS A 159 13.89 -23.93 -15.27
CA CYS A 159 15.00 -23.48 -16.13
C CYS A 159 14.78 -24.00 -17.55
N ALA A 160 14.94 -23.13 -18.54
CA ALA A 160 14.85 -23.47 -19.96
C ALA A 160 16.24 -23.67 -20.56
N MET A 161 16.37 -24.65 -21.46
CA MET A 161 17.59 -24.86 -22.24
C MET A 161 17.60 -23.91 -23.43
N VAL A 162 18.69 -23.16 -23.60
CA VAL A 162 18.93 -22.32 -24.78
C VAL A 162 19.98 -23.01 -25.66
N THR A 163 19.62 -23.36 -26.89
CA THR A 163 20.57 -23.85 -27.89
C THR A 163 21.33 -22.66 -28.49
N SER A 164 22.59 -22.47 -28.07
CA SER A 164 23.47 -21.47 -28.65
C SER A 164 23.73 -21.77 -30.12
N SER A 165 23.12 -21.02 -31.04
CA SER A 165 23.59 -20.95 -32.42
C SER A 165 24.48 -19.74 -32.72
N ASP A 166 24.53 -18.71 -31.85
CA ASP A 166 25.29 -17.47 -32.15
C ASP A 166 25.88 -16.70 -30.95
N HIS A 167 26.00 -17.30 -29.76
CA HIS A 167 26.70 -16.62 -28.66
C HIS A 167 28.22 -16.76 -28.83
N ARG A 168 28.91 -15.64 -29.07
CA ARG A 168 30.38 -15.53 -29.02
C ARG A 168 30.86 -15.66 -27.57
N LEU A 169 30.79 -16.87 -27.02
CA LEU A 169 31.62 -17.28 -25.90
C LEU A 169 32.81 -18.04 -26.49
N ASN A 170 34.02 -17.50 -26.34
CA ASN A 170 35.26 -18.17 -26.71
C ASN A 170 35.51 -19.34 -25.74
N SER A 171 34.77 -20.43 -25.87
CA SER A 171 35.20 -21.74 -25.38
C SER A 171 34.53 -22.85 -26.17
N LYS A 172 35.33 -23.83 -26.54
CA LYS A 172 35.05 -24.86 -27.53
C LYS A 172 34.33 -26.02 -26.87
N VAL A 173 33.06 -25.85 -26.52
CA VAL A 173 32.12 -26.95 -26.22
C VAL A 173 30.73 -26.46 -26.63
N SER A 174 29.95 -27.32 -27.29
CA SER A 174 28.52 -27.06 -27.54
C SER A 174 27.78 -27.15 -26.20
N ASP A 175 27.99 -26.16 -25.33
CA ASP A 175 27.48 -26.13 -23.97
C ASP A 175 25.99 -25.81 -24.01
N LYS A 176 25.18 -26.76 -23.54
CA LYS A 176 23.75 -26.54 -23.27
C LYS A 176 23.65 -25.53 -22.13
N LEU A 177 23.25 -24.30 -22.44
CA LEU A 177 23.12 -23.22 -21.48
C LEU A 177 21.71 -23.26 -20.87
N TRP A 178 21.62 -23.18 -19.54
CA TRP A 178 20.35 -23.20 -18.81
C TRP A 178 20.06 -21.81 -18.25
N VAL A 179 18.86 -21.30 -18.52
CA VAL A 179 18.44 -19.94 -18.16
C VAL A 179 17.13 -20.01 -17.38
N HIS A 180 16.94 -19.13 -16.40
CA HIS A 180 15.67 -19.03 -15.69
C HIS A 180 14.53 -18.72 -16.66
N SER A 181 13.51 -19.58 -16.74
CA SER A 181 12.39 -19.37 -17.67
C SER A 181 11.31 -18.43 -17.10
N LYS A 182 11.32 -18.22 -15.79
CA LYS A 182 10.38 -17.35 -15.09
C LYS A 182 10.70 -15.87 -15.38
N PRO A 183 9.72 -15.05 -15.81
CA PRO A 183 9.94 -13.64 -16.08
C PRO A 183 9.92 -12.78 -14.81
N CYS A 184 10.91 -11.89 -14.64
CA CYS A 184 11.00 -11.01 -13.47
C CYS A 184 9.93 -9.92 -13.43
N GLY A 185 9.31 -9.58 -14.56
CA GLY A 185 8.28 -8.54 -14.61
C GLY A 185 7.06 -8.87 -13.76
N SER A 186 6.70 -10.15 -13.63
CA SER A 186 5.60 -10.59 -12.75
C SER A 186 5.92 -10.39 -11.27
N ILE A 187 7.16 -10.68 -10.86
CA ILE A 187 7.68 -10.42 -9.52
C ILE A 187 7.69 -8.91 -9.27
N LEU A 188 8.25 -8.14 -10.20
CA LEU A 188 8.36 -6.68 -10.08
C LEU A 188 6.99 -6.00 -9.96
N LYS A 189 5.99 -6.41 -10.76
CA LYS A 189 4.59 -5.96 -10.61
C LYS A 189 4.02 -6.25 -9.23
N SER A 190 4.31 -7.43 -8.67
CA SER A 190 3.88 -7.78 -7.31
C SER A 190 4.47 -6.82 -6.27
N HIS A 191 5.78 -6.57 -6.32
CA HIS A 191 6.47 -5.62 -5.43
C HIS A 191 5.95 -4.19 -5.58
N LEU A 192 5.60 -3.75 -6.79
CA LEU A 192 5.00 -2.44 -7.05
C LEU A 192 3.56 -2.33 -6.53
N SER A 193 2.76 -3.39 -6.65
CA SER A 193 1.35 -3.39 -6.23
C SER A 193 1.16 -3.50 -4.71
N PHE A 194 2.10 -4.13 -4.00
CA PHE A 194 2.05 -4.32 -2.55
C PHE A 194 1.90 -3.01 -1.74
N PRO A 195 2.76 -1.99 -1.91
CA PRO A 195 2.64 -0.75 -1.15
C PRO A 195 1.34 0.02 -1.44
N ILE A 196 0.83 -0.06 -2.67
CA ILE A 196 -0.42 0.60 -3.06
C ILE A 196 -1.62 -0.07 -2.38
N LYS A 197 -1.68 -1.41 -2.42
CA LYS A 197 -2.71 -2.19 -1.71
C LYS A 197 -2.69 -1.93 -0.20
N LEU A 198 -1.50 -1.85 0.39
CA LEU A 198 -1.34 -1.53 1.81
C LEU A 198 -1.92 -0.14 2.15
N ARG A 199 -1.59 0.88 1.36
CA ARG A 199 -2.11 2.25 1.57
C ARG A 199 -3.63 2.32 1.43
N ILE A 200 -4.20 1.66 0.42
CA ILE A 200 -5.66 1.57 0.25
C ILE A 200 -6.32 0.94 1.49
N GLY A 201 -5.71 -0.12 2.05
CA GLY A 201 -6.17 -0.74 3.28
C GLY A 201 -6.20 0.22 4.47
N ILE A 202 -5.15 1.03 4.65
CA ILE A 202 -5.06 2.02 5.73
C ILE A 202 -6.15 3.10 5.58
N ILE A 203 -6.34 3.64 4.38
CA ILE A 203 -7.36 4.66 4.10
C ILE A 203 -8.76 4.10 4.38
N SER A 204 -9.01 2.86 3.99
CA SER A 204 -10.27 2.16 4.26
C SER A 204 -10.54 2.03 5.77
N ALA A 205 -9.53 1.64 6.55
CA ALA A 205 -9.66 1.57 8.00
C ALA A 205 -9.90 2.95 8.64
N PHE A 206 -9.20 3.98 8.19
CA PHE A 206 -9.44 5.34 8.68
C PHE A 206 -10.86 5.82 8.36
N ALA A 207 -11.36 5.53 7.17
CA ALA A 207 -12.71 5.85 6.75
C ALA A 207 -13.77 5.23 7.68
N THR A 208 -13.61 3.95 8.03
CA THR A 208 -14.57 3.28 8.92
C THR A 208 -14.56 3.87 10.33
N PHE A 209 -13.37 4.20 10.87
CA PHE A 209 -13.27 4.86 12.16
C PHE A 209 -13.84 6.28 12.15
N ALA A 210 -13.57 7.07 11.11
CA ALA A 210 -14.11 8.42 10.97
C ALA A 210 -15.64 8.41 10.89
N MET A 211 -16.21 7.50 10.09
CA MET A 211 -17.67 7.35 9.97
C MET A 211 -18.31 6.94 11.30
N ALA A 212 -17.71 5.99 12.01
CA ALA A 212 -18.21 5.58 13.33
C ALA A 212 -18.17 6.74 14.34
N ALA A 213 -17.09 7.51 14.35
CA ALA A 213 -16.94 8.68 15.22
C ALA A 213 -17.99 9.76 14.93
N ILE A 214 -18.21 10.08 13.64
CA ILE A 214 -19.23 11.05 13.20
C ILE A 214 -20.61 10.59 13.64
N ILE A 215 -20.97 9.33 13.39
CA ILE A 215 -22.28 8.79 13.77
C ILE A 215 -22.49 8.91 15.28
N LEU A 216 -21.49 8.54 16.09
CA LEU A 216 -21.58 8.63 17.54
C LEU A 216 -21.68 10.09 18.05
N CYS A 217 -20.93 11.01 17.44
CA CYS A 217 -20.98 12.42 17.83
C CYS A 217 -22.32 13.07 17.46
N LEU A 218 -22.88 12.71 16.30
CA LEU A 218 -24.18 13.21 15.87
C LEU A 218 -25.32 12.67 16.75
N THR A 219 -25.30 11.39 17.13
CA THR A 219 -26.33 10.82 17.99
C THR A 219 -26.34 11.46 19.37
N LEU A 220 -25.16 11.65 19.99
CA LEU A 220 -25.02 12.30 21.30
C LEU A 220 -25.29 13.82 21.23
N GLY A 221 -24.78 14.48 20.20
CA GLY A 221 -24.96 15.93 20.01
C GLY A 221 -26.41 16.32 19.74
N LEU A 222 -27.14 15.50 18.97
CA LEU A 222 -28.54 15.76 18.66
C LEU A 222 -29.50 15.25 19.74
N GLU A 223 -29.08 14.42 20.69
CA GLU A 223 -29.97 13.82 21.71
C GLU A 223 -30.91 14.86 22.38
N GLU A 224 -30.43 16.09 22.62
CA GLU A 224 -31.25 17.18 23.16
C GLU A 224 -32.41 17.57 22.25
N TYR A 225 -32.13 17.69 20.95
CA TYR A 225 -33.10 18.10 19.94
C TYR A 225 -34.23 17.07 19.81
N TRP A 226 -33.90 15.78 19.90
CA TRP A 226 -34.90 14.70 19.82
C TRP A 226 -35.69 14.52 21.12
N LYS A 227 -35.12 14.87 22.28
CA LYS A 227 -35.79 14.74 23.58
C LYS A 227 -36.67 15.93 23.96
N THR A 228 -36.40 17.14 23.44
CA THR A 228 -37.30 18.27 23.70
C THR A 228 -38.54 18.17 22.82
N PRO A 229 -39.76 18.00 23.37
CA PRO A 229 -40.96 18.07 22.55
C PRO A 229 -41.06 19.46 21.89
N PRO A 230 -41.55 19.57 20.65
CA PRO A 230 -41.78 20.85 19.96
C PRO A 230 -42.87 21.73 20.62
N VAL A 231 -43.32 21.32 21.81
CA VAL A 231 -44.47 21.82 22.53
C VAL A 231 -44.05 22.11 23.97
N GLU A 232 -44.26 23.34 24.40
CA GLU A 232 -44.10 23.75 25.80
C GLU A 232 -45.37 23.37 26.58
N THR A 233 -45.21 22.76 27.75
CA THR A 233 -46.33 22.38 28.62
C THR A 233 -46.51 23.44 29.70
N THR A 234 -47.61 24.18 29.67
CA THR A 234 -47.98 25.12 30.73
C THR A 234 -49.11 24.52 31.56
N VAL A 235 -49.01 24.58 32.89
CA VAL A 235 -50.07 24.16 33.81
C VAL A 235 -50.87 25.40 34.21
N ASP A 236 -52.17 25.39 33.96
CA ASP A 236 -53.09 26.46 34.36
C ASP A 236 -53.50 26.33 35.84
N ASP A 237 -54.09 27.38 36.43
CA ASP A 237 -54.54 27.42 37.83
C ASP A 237 -55.51 26.28 38.21
N PHE A 238 -56.14 25.66 37.21
CA PHE A 238 -57.00 24.49 37.35
C PHE A 238 -56.28 23.13 37.17
N ASN A 239 -54.95 23.07 37.25
CA ASN A 239 -54.15 21.86 37.04
C ASN A 239 -54.34 21.20 35.66
N ARG A 240 -54.73 21.97 34.64
CA ARG A 240 -54.85 21.47 33.26
C ARG A 240 -53.54 21.69 32.52
N VAL A 241 -53.03 20.62 31.88
CA VAL A 241 -51.84 20.70 31.03
C VAL A 241 -52.24 21.24 29.66
N LYS A 242 -51.66 22.37 29.25
CA LYS A 242 -51.88 22.98 27.94
C LYS A 242 -50.61 22.82 27.11
N TYR A 243 -50.78 22.34 25.89
CA TYR A 243 -49.74 22.11 24.90
C TYR A 243 -49.68 23.33 23.97
N GLN A 244 -48.61 24.13 24.04
CA GLN A 244 -48.40 25.27 23.14
C GLN A 244 -47.18 25.02 22.25
N PRO A 245 -47.24 25.26 20.92
CA PRO A 245 -46.05 25.21 20.08
C PRO A 245 -45.05 26.28 20.55
N LYS A 246 -43.76 25.93 20.65
CA LYS A 246 -42.72 26.89 21.03
C LYS A 246 -42.75 28.09 20.07
N PRO A 247 -42.83 29.34 20.57
CA PRO A 247 -42.76 30.50 19.69
C PRO A 247 -41.41 30.49 18.98
N SER A 248 -41.42 30.43 17.65
CA SER A 248 -40.24 30.67 16.84
C SER A 248 -39.80 32.11 17.09
N LEU A 249 -38.62 32.30 17.71
CA LEU A 249 -37.98 33.62 17.75
C LEU A 249 -37.82 34.08 16.29
N ALA A 250 -38.62 35.10 15.93
CA ALA A 250 -38.48 35.87 14.69
C ALA A 250 -37.31 36.86 14.83
#